data_AF-A0A7S1GG88-F1
#
_entry.id   AF-A0A7S1GG88-F1
#
_cell.length_a   1.000
_cell.length_b   1.000
_cell.length_c   1.000
_cell.angle_alpha   90.00
_cell.angle_beta   90.00
_cell.angle_gamma   90.00
#
_symmetry.space_group_name_H-M   'P 1'
#
loop_
_entity.id
_entity.type
_entity.pdbx_description
1 polymer ?
#
loop_
_entity_poly.entity_id
_entity_poly.type
_entity_poly.pdbx_seq_one_letter_code
_entity_poly.pdbx_strand_id
1 'polypeptide(L)'
;VAFNQLDKMDTLLYLLVSPQRPLLTTKTIELVGFDRLGAGQNATVAVMSYSGFDIEDAIVMNKASLDRGFGRCVVLRKFGTNLKKHANRTQDRITRPSG
;
A
#
# COMPACT_ATOMS: atom_id res chain seq x y z
N VAL A 1 2.71 -8.74 6.08
CA VAL A 1 3.40 -7.44 6.11
C VAL A 1 4.76 -7.66 6.77
N ALA A 2 5.85 -7.10 6.25
CA ALA A 2 7.20 -7.34 6.78
C ALA A 2 7.87 -6.00 7.14
N PHE A 3 8.72 -5.92 8.15
CA PHE A 3 9.39 -4.66 8.49
C PHE A 3 10.45 -4.24 7.45
N ASN A 4 10.89 -5.17 6.60
CA ASN A 4 11.91 -4.94 5.57
C ASN A 4 11.33 -4.74 4.16
N GLN A 5 10.10 -4.20 4.02
CA GLN A 5 9.48 -4.08 2.69
C GLN A 5 10.25 -3.16 1.74
N LEU A 6 11.03 -2.21 2.26
CA LEU A 6 11.87 -1.34 1.44
C LEU A 6 13.05 -2.09 0.80
N ASP A 7 13.60 -3.08 1.51
CA ASP A 7 14.74 -3.89 1.05
C ASP A 7 14.30 -5.03 0.12
N LYS A 8 13.05 -5.49 0.24
CA LYS A 8 12.51 -6.54 -0.63
C LYS A 8 12.30 -6.05 -2.05
N MET A 9 12.68 -6.86 -3.03
CA MET A 9 12.48 -6.58 -4.46
C MET A 9 11.10 -7.02 -4.93
N ASP A 10 10.05 -6.47 -4.31
CA ASP A 10 8.68 -6.67 -4.77
C ASP A 10 8.38 -5.74 -5.97
N THR A 11 7.69 -6.26 -6.99
CA THR A 11 7.33 -5.48 -8.20
C THR A 11 6.44 -4.29 -7.87
N LEU A 12 5.49 -4.47 -6.95
CA LEU A 12 4.55 -3.45 -6.50
C LEU A 12 4.31 -3.61 -5.00
N LEU A 13 4.38 -2.50 -4.28
CA LEU A 13 4.23 -2.46 -2.83
C LEU A 13 3.34 -1.27 -2.42
N TYR A 14 2.38 -1.53 -1.54
CA TYR A 14 1.49 -0.53 -0.95
C TYR A 14 1.80 -0.38 0.54
N LEU A 15 2.15 0.84 0.96
CA LEU A 15 2.47 1.16 2.35
C LEU A 15 1.51 2.22 2.88
N LEU A 16 0.75 1.91 3.92
CA LEU A 16 -0.12 2.88 4.58
C LEU A 16 0.73 3.89 5.37
N VAL A 17 0.40 5.19 5.26
CA VAL A 17 1.20 6.26 5.90
C VAL A 17 1.04 6.29 7.41
N SER A 18 -0.16 6.00 7.92
CA SER A 18 -0.44 6.05 9.36
C SER A 18 -1.20 4.80 9.81
N PRO A 19 -0.55 3.63 9.85
CA PRO A 19 -1.18 2.41 10.34
C PRO A 19 -1.56 2.53 11.82
N GLN A 20 -2.73 2.01 12.18
CA GLN A 20 -3.23 1.96 13.55
C GLN A 20 -3.52 0.51 13.96
N ARG A 21 -3.39 0.23 15.25
CA ARG A 21 -3.85 -1.04 15.83
C ARG A 21 -5.38 -1.05 15.87
N PRO A 22 -6.03 -2.17 15.53
CA PRO A 22 -7.48 -2.29 15.66
C PRO A 22 -7.89 -2.12 17.13
N LEU A 23 -9.00 -1.42 17.37
CA LEU A 23 -9.53 -1.20 18.73
C LEU A 23 -9.97 -2.50 19.41
N LEU A 24 -10.49 -3.46 18.62
CA LEU A 24 -10.89 -4.78 19.08
C LEU A 24 -9.93 -5.82 18.48
N THR A 25 -9.19 -6.52 19.34
CA THR A 25 -8.30 -7.62 18.95
C THR A 25 -8.94 -8.96 19.28
N THR A 26 -8.71 -9.96 18.42
CA THR A 26 -9.06 -11.36 18.68
C THR A 26 -7.80 -12.15 19.03
N LYS A 27 -7.94 -13.28 19.73
CA LYS A 27 -6.79 -14.15 20.08
C LYS A 27 -5.97 -14.55 18.84
N THR A 28 -6.63 -14.77 17.70
CA THR A 28 -5.95 -15.08 16.44
C THR A 28 -5.04 -13.94 15.99
N ILE A 29 -5.49 -12.68 16.07
CA ILE A 29 -4.72 -11.48 15.72
C ILE A 29 -3.43 -11.37 16.54
N GLU A 30 -3.50 -11.74 17.83
CA GLU A 30 -2.35 -11.75 18.73
C GLU A 30 -1.39 -12.90 18.39
N LEU A 31 -1.91 -14.10 18.13
CA LEU A 31 -1.10 -15.25 17.75
C LEU A 31 -0.35 -15.05 16.43
N VAL A 32 -0.96 -14.34 15.46
CA VAL A 32 -0.30 -14.01 14.19
C VAL A 32 0.54 -12.73 14.24
N GLY A 33 0.53 -12.00 15.36
CA GLY A 33 1.30 -10.77 15.55
C GLY A 33 0.85 -9.59 14.66
N PHE A 34 -0.43 -9.55 14.29
CA PHE A 34 -0.99 -8.51 13.41
C PHE A 34 -1.14 -7.15 14.13
N ASP A 35 -1.12 -7.15 15.45
CA ASP A 35 -1.01 -5.95 16.31
C ASP A 35 0.31 -5.19 16.10
N ARG A 36 1.40 -5.89 15.76
CA ARG A 36 2.72 -5.27 15.53
C ARG A 36 2.85 -4.64 14.15
N LEU A 37 2.04 -5.10 13.20
CA LEU A 37 2.03 -4.65 11.81
C LEU A 37 0.60 -4.27 11.43
N GLY A 38 0.08 -3.24 12.09
CA GLY A 38 -1.26 -2.73 11.81
C GLY A 38 -1.39 -2.42 10.32
N ALA A 39 -2.33 -3.07 9.64
CA ALA A 39 -2.53 -2.93 8.20
C ALA A 39 -3.70 -2.00 7.85
N GLY A 40 -4.26 -1.28 8.83
CA GLY A 40 -5.46 -0.46 8.66
C GLY A 40 -5.44 0.80 9.50
N GLN A 41 -6.55 1.54 9.45
CA GLN A 41 -6.82 2.74 10.25
C GLN A 41 -8.19 2.60 10.89
N ASN A 42 -8.33 3.01 12.16
CA ASN A 42 -9.63 3.05 12.80
C ASN A 42 -10.41 4.25 12.25
N ALA A 43 -11.68 4.01 11.87
CA ALA A 43 -12.56 5.03 11.31
C ALA A 43 -13.80 5.16 12.20
N THR A 44 -14.29 6.40 12.37
CA THR A 44 -15.62 6.63 12.91
C THR A 44 -16.63 6.47 11.79
N VAL A 45 -17.63 5.60 11.99
CA VAL A 45 -18.65 5.27 11.00
C VAL A 45 -20.00 5.76 11.50
N ALA A 46 -20.72 6.50 10.64
CA ALA A 46 -22.11 6.88 10.87
C ALA A 46 -23.00 6.10 9.89
N VAL A 47 -24.03 5.44 10.41
CA VAL A 47 -25.00 4.68 9.60
C VAL A 47 -26.28 5.50 9.53
N MET A 48 -26.48 6.18 8.40
CA MET A 48 -27.64 7.02 8.17
C MET A 48 -27.84 7.24 6.67
N SER A 49 -29.08 7.52 6.26
CA SER A 49 -29.36 8.02 4.92
C SER A 49 -29.07 9.53 4.89
N TYR A 50 -28.01 9.94 4.19
CA TYR A 50 -27.55 11.32 4.26
C TYR A 50 -27.89 12.14 3.02
N SER A 51 -27.45 11.71 1.83
CA SER A 51 -27.47 12.57 0.64
C SER A 51 -27.91 11.88 -0.64
N GLY A 52 -28.20 10.58 -0.61
CA GLY A 52 -28.51 9.80 -1.82
C GLY A 52 -27.28 9.52 -2.70
N PHE A 53 -26.09 9.92 -2.25
CA PHE A 53 -24.79 9.53 -2.82
C PHE A 53 -24.20 8.30 -2.13
N ASP A 54 -24.84 7.88 -1.04
CA ASP A 54 -24.63 6.69 -0.23
C ASP A 54 -25.58 5.53 -0.64
N ILE A 55 -26.04 5.53 -1.90
CA ILE A 55 -26.89 4.45 -2.43
C ILE A 55 -26.07 3.19 -2.70
N GLU A 56 -26.72 2.03 -2.60
CA GLU A 56 -26.10 0.71 -2.82
C GLU A 56 -24.88 0.50 -1.91
N ASP A 57 -23.70 0.24 -2.49
CA ASP A 57 -22.44 -0.02 -1.78
C ASP A 57 -21.55 1.25 -1.66
N ALA A 58 -22.09 2.43 -1.97
CA ALA A 58 -21.34 3.67 -1.94
C ALA A 58 -21.08 4.18 -0.51
N ILE A 59 -19.85 4.65 -0.25
CA ILE A 59 -19.45 5.23 1.04
C ILE A 59 -19.11 6.70 0.84
N VAL A 60 -19.74 7.56 1.64
CA VAL A 60 -19.39 8.99 1.72
C VAL A 60 -18.28 9.18 2.76
N MET A 61 -17.17 9.80 2.35
CA MET A 61 -16.02 10.07 3.21
C MET A 61 -15.89 11.55 3.58
N ASN A 62 -15.40 11.82 4.80
CA ASN A 62 -15.12 13.17 5.25
C ASN A 62 -13.89 13.74 4.52
N LYS A 63 -14.09 14.77 3.68
CA LYS A 63 -13.02 15.43 2.92
C LYS A 63 -11.89 15.95 3.81
N ALA A 64 -12.21 16.60 4.93
CA ALA A 64 -11.19 17.12 5.83
C ALA A 64 -10.34 16.02 6.48
N SER A 65 -10.90 14.83 6.71
CA SER A 65 -10.13 13.66 7.18
C SER A 65 -9.20 13.13 6.09
N LEU A 66 -9.61 13.12 4.82
CA LEU A 66 -8.75 12.77 3.69
C LEU A 66 -7.58 13.77 3.55
N ASP A 67 -7.86 15.06 3.64
CA ASP A 67 -6.85 16.13 3.56
C ASP A 67 -5.81 16.01 4.69
N ARG A 68 -6.21 15.47 5.85
CA ARG A 68 -5.33 15.15 6.99
C ARG A 68 -4.62 13.80 6.87
N GLY A 69 -4.81 13.07 5.77
CA GLY A 69 -4.07 11.84 5.47
C GLY A 69 -4.78 10.53 5.84
N PHE A 70 -6.08 10.56 6.14
CA PHE A 70 -6.87 9.33 6.31
C PHE A 70 -6.85 8.51 5.01
N GLY A 71 -6.54 7.21 5.11
CA GLY A 71 -6.43 6.29 3.99
C GLY A 71 -5.21 6.51 3.07
N ARG A 72 -4.31 7.45 3.40
CA ARG A 72 -3.17 7.75 2.53
C ARG A 72 -2.17 6.60 2.47
N CYS A 73 -1.85 6.14 1.26
CA CYS A 73 -0.82 5.13 1.03
C CYS A 73 0.25 5.60 0.05
N VAL A 74 1.45 5.04 0.18
CA VAL A 74 2.57 5.17 -0.73
C VAL A 74 2.63 3.93 -1.61
N VAL A 75 2.67 4.14 -2.92
CA VAL A 75 2.80 3.08 -3.92
C VAL A 75 4.22 3.07 -4.44
N LEU A 76 4.91 1.95 -4.27
CA LEU A 76 6.28 1.73 -4.72
C LEU A 76 6.27 0.69 -5.83
N ARG A 77 6.75 1.05 -7.01
CA ARG A 77 6.89 0.14 -8.15
C ARG A 77 8.36 -0.01 -8.52
N LYS A 78 8.86 -1.24 -8.45
CA LYS A 78 10.25 -1.56 -8.81
C LYS A 78 10.31 -2.14 -10.22
N PHE A 79 11.26 -1.66 -11.01
CA PHE A 79 11.54 -2.17 -12.35
C PHE A 79 12.98 -2.69 -12.35
N GLY A 80 13.14 -3.98 -12.61
CA GLY A 80 14.45 -4.61 -12.81
C GLY A 80 14.64 -4.94 -14.28
N THR A 81 15.86 -4.73 -14.80
CA THR A 81 16.26 -5.22 -16.10
C THR A 81 17.58 -5.97 -15.97
N ASN A 82 17.72 -7.08 -16.69
CA ASN A 82 18.94 -7.88 -16.71
C ASN A 82 19.74 -7.53 -17.97
N LEU A 83 21.03 -7.25 -17.81
CA LEU A 83 21.95 -7.06 -18.94
C LEU A 83 22.55 -8.41 -19.30
N LYS A 84 22.29 -8.90 -20.51
CA LYS A 84 22.82 -10.18 -20.95
C LYS A 84 24.23 -10.01 -21.50
N LYS A 85 25.07 -11.00 -21.20
CA LYS A 85 26.35 -11.24 -21.88
C LYS A 85 26.12 -12.36 -22.87
N HIS A 86 26.48 -12.12 -24.12
CA HIS A 86 26.29 -13.06 -25.21
C HIS A 86 27.54 -13.92 -25.39
N ALA A 87 27.38 -15.12 -25.95
CA ALA A 87 28.48 -16.09 -26.13
C ALA A 87 29.61 -15.57 -27.03
N ASN A 88 29.30 -14.62 -27.91
CA ASN A 88 30.24 -13.91 -28.78
C ASN A 88 30.98 -12.75 -28.07
N ARG A 89 31.00 -12.72 -26.73
CA ARG A 89 31.59 -11.65 -25.90
C ARG A 89 30.94 -10.27 -26.06
N THR A 90 29.80 -10.14 -26.73
CA THR A 90 29.04 -8.88 -26.72
C THR A 90 28.21 -8.78 -25.44
N GLN A 91 27.90 -7.56 -25.00
CA GLN A 91 27.11 -7.31 -23.79
C GLN A 91 26.10 -6.20 -24.03
N ASP A 92 24.93 -6.34 -23.43
CA ASP A 92 23.90 -5.30 -23.47
C ASP A 92 24.35 -4.09 -22.63
N ARG A 93 24.08 -2.88 -23.13
CA ARG A 93 24.35 -1.62 -22.42
C ARG A 93 23.09 -0.77 -22.38
N ILE A 94 22.74 -0.27 -21.21
CA ILE A 94 21.67 0.73 -21.07
C ILE A 94 22.25 2.08 -21.50
N THR A 95 21.76 2.62 -22.60
CA THR A 95 22.10 3.95 -23.10
C THR A 95 20.83 4.76 -23.29
N ARG A 96 20.95 6.09 -23.26
CA ARG A 96 19.84 6.97 -23.67
C ARG A 96 19.54 6.69 -25.16
N PRO A 97 18.27 6.75 -25.59
CA PRO A 97 17.94 6.65 -27.01
C PRO A 97 18.65 7.77 -27.77
N SER A 98 19.37 7.43 -28.83
CA SER A 98 19.96 8.40 -29.75
C SER A 98 18.89 8.83 -30.75
N GLY A 99 18.31 10.00 -30.51
CA GLY A 99 17.58 10.80 -31.50
C GLY A 99 18.43 12.00 -31.90
#